data_AF-Q84TU7-F1
#
_entry.id   AF-Q84TU7-F1
#
_cell.length_a   1.000
_cell.length_b   1.000
_cell.length_c   1.000
_cell.angle_alpha   90.00
_cell.angle_beta   90.00
_cell.angle_gamma   90.00
#
_symmetry.space_group_name_H-M   'P 1'
#
loop_
_entity.id
_entity.type
_entity.pdbx_description
1 polymer ?
#
loop_
_entity_poly.entity_id
_entity_poly.type
_entity_poly.pdbx_seq_one_letter_code
_entity_poly.pdbx_strand_id
1 'polypeptide(L)'
;RGFWNAVAAHVANLLAAEPADIKLGVGGFSMGAATSLYSATCFAHGKYGNGNTYPANLSAVVGLSGWLPCSKTLKSKIEGNNEAAGRAESLPILLCHGKGDDVVPYKFGEKSSRALTSKGFKDMTFKSYNGLGHYTIPEEMEEVCAWLTSKLGLNGRST
;
A
#
# COMPACT_ATOMS: atom_id res chain seq x y z
N ARG A 1 -3.72 -6.74 -15.76
CA ARG A 1 -4.44 -7.33 -14.61
C ARG A 1 -3.83 -8.67 -14.20
N GLY A 2 -3.56 -9.61 -15.13
CA GLY A 2 -2.95 -10.90 -14.82
C GLY A 2 -1.63 -10.85 -14.04
N PHE A 3 -0.68 -10.02 -14.48
CA PHE A 3 0.61 -9.83 -13.78
C PHE A 3 0.42 -9.42 -12.31
N TRP A 4 -0.32 -8.33 -12.06
CA TRP A 4 -0.57 -7.82 -10.70
C TRP A 4 -1.29 -8.82 -9.79
N ASN A 5 -2.22 -9.62 -10.34
CA ASN A 5 -2.84 -10.71 -9.59
C ASN A 5 -1.82 -11.77 -9.15
N ALA A 6 -0.93 -12.18 -10.05
CA ALA A 6 0.05 -13.23 -9.75
C ALA A 6 1.02 -12.78 -8.65
N VAL A 7 1.55 -11.56 -8.73
CA VAL A 7 2.48 -11.05 -7.71
C VAL A 7 1.79 -10.80 -6.37
N ALA A 8 0.57 -10.25 -6.35
CA ALA A 8 -0.17 -10.06 -5.10
C ALA A 8 -0.61 -11.39 -4.46
N ALA A 9 -0.96 -12.39 -5.27
CA ALA A 9 -1.24 -13.72 -4.76
C ALA A 9 0.01 -14.37 -4.13
N HIS A 10 1.18 -14.18 -4.74
CA HIS A 10 2.44 -14.65 -4.16
C HIS A 10 2.71 -13.99 -2.80
N VAL A 11 2.57 -12.66 -2.70
CA VAL A 11 2.71 -11.93 -1.42
C VAL A 11 1.71 -12.43 -0.38
N ALA A 12 0.43 -12.55 -0.74
CA ALA A 12 -0.60 -13.00 0.20
C ALA A 12 -0.35 -14.43 0.70
N ASN A 13 0.19 -15.32 -0.13
CA ASN A 13 0.54 -16.67 0.27
C ASN A 13 1.70 -16.70 1.28
N LEU A 14 2.69 -15.82 1.14
CA LEU A 14 3.77 -15.67 2.13
C LEU A 14 3.20 -15.19 3.48
N LEU A 15 2.30 -14.21 3.45
CA LEU A 15 1.69 -13.65 4.65
C LEU A 15 0.70 -14.61 5.32
N ALA A 16 0.04 -15.49 4.55
CA ALA A 16 -0.94 -16.46 5.07
C ALA A 16 -0.30 -17.59 5.89
N ALA A 17 1.03 -17.71 5.89
CA ALA A 17 1.75 -18.68 6.71
C ALA A 17 1.86 -18.25 8.19
N GLU A 18 1.57 -16.99 8.49
CA GLU A 18 1.70 -16.44 9.84
C GLU A 18 0.48 -16.76 10.73
N PRO A 19 0.67 -16.88 12.05
CA PRO A 19 -0.42 -16.99 13.03
C PRO A 19 -1.40 -15.80 12.98
N ALA A 20 -2.65 -16.04 13.41
CA ALA A 20 -3.73 -15.07 13.31
C ALA A 20 -3.54 -13.80 14.17
N ASP A 21 -2.68 -13.83 15.19
CA ASP A 21 -2.36 -12.72 16.08
C ASP A 21 -1.23 -11.81 15.55
N ILE A 22 -0.58 -12.19 14.44
CA ILE A 22 0.48 -11.39 13.82
C ILE A 22 -0.11 -10.31 12.91
N LYS A 23 0.37 -9.07 13.07
CA LYS A 23 0.04 -7.95 12.18
C LYS A 23 0.83 -8.07 10.88
N LEU A 24 0.12 -8.08 9.75
CA LEU A 24 0.71 -8.30 8.43
C LEU A 24 0.84 -6.99 7.67
N GLY A 25 2.05 -6.66 7.20
CA GLY A 25 2.31 -5.49 6.37
C GLY A 25 2.83 -5.87 4.99
N VAL A 26 2.60 -5.01 4.00
CA VAL A 26 3.25 -5.14 2.68
C VAL A 26 3.88 -3.81 2.27
N GLY A 27 5.17 -3.86 1.97
CA GLY A 27 5.99 -2.70 1.59
C GLY A 27 6.75 -2.97 0.31
N GLY A 28 7.05 -1.93 -0.47
CA GLY A 28 7.92 -2.09 -1.63
C GLY A 28 8.40 -0.78 -2.22
N PHE A 29 9.40 -0.90 -3.10
CA PHE A 29 10.00 0.19 -3.87
C PHE A 29 9.69 0.02 -5.37
N SER A 30 9.39 1.11 -6.09
CA SER A 30 9.14 1.09 -7.54
C SER A 30 8.04 0.10 -7.94
N MET A 31 8.35 -0.93 -8.74
CA MET A 31 7.38 -1.98 -9.08
C MET A 31 6.91 -2.78 -7.85
N GLY A 32 7.75 -2.89 -6.83
CA GLY A 32 7.37 -3.43 -5.52
C GLY A 32 6.31 -2.55 -4.85
N ALA A 33 6.48 -1.23 -4.88
CA ALA A 33 5.47 -0.29 -4.36
C ALA A 33 4.13 -0.45 -5.11
N ALA A 34 4.17 -0.59 -6.43
CA ALA A 34 2.97 -0.84 -7.22
C ALA A 34 2.27 -2.15 -6.83
N THR A 35 3.04 -3.19 -6.50
CA THR A 35 2.52 -4.46 -5.98
C THR A 35 1.89 -4.31 -4.61
N SER A 36 2.53 -3.57 -3.70
CA SER A 36 2.00 -3.27 -2.35
C SER A 36 0.67 -2.54 -2.43
N LEU A 37 0.57 -1.51 -3.28
CA LEU A 37 -0.66 -0.75 -3.48
C LEU A 37 -1.74 -1.59 -4.16
N TYR A 38 -1.39 -2.44 -5.12
CA TYR A 38 -2.35 -3.37 -5.69
C TYR A 38 -2.92 -4.32 -4.63
N SER A 39 -2.06 -4.84 -3.76
CA SER A 39 -2.44 -5.70 -2.63
C SER A 39 -3.38 -4.97 -1.68
N ALA A 40 -3.12 -3.70 -1.37
CA ALA A 40 -4.02 -2.83 -0.60
C ALA A 40 -5.43 -2.76 -1.21
N THR A 41 -5.51 -2.57 -2.53
CA THR A 41 -6.81 -2.51 -3.21
C THR A 41 -7.54 -3.85 -3.24
N CYS A 42 -6.80 -4.97 -3.32
CA CYS A 42 -7.38 -6.30 -3.29
C CYS A 42 -7.89 -6.64 -1.90
N PHE A 43 -7.15 -6.29 -0.85
CA PHE A 43 -7.57 -6.40 0.54
C PHE A 43 -8.84 -5.59 0.81
N ALA A 44 -8.86 -4.31 0.44
CA ALA A 44 -10.05 -3.48 0.59
C ALA A 44 -11.26 -4.11 -0.10
N HIS A 45 -11.11 -4.52 -1.36
CA HIS A 45 -12.17 -5.19 -2.11
C HIS A 45 -12.54 -6.59 -1.56
N GLY A 46 -11.62 -7.25 -0.85
CA GLY A 46 -11.74 -8.65 -0.42
C GLY A 46 -11.45 -9.68 -1.52
N LYS A 47 -11.10 -9.23 -2.73
CA LYS A 47 -10.86 -10.09 -3.90
C LYS A 47 -9.74 -9.54 -4.79
N TYR A 48 -9.07 -10.45 -5.48
CA TYR A 48 -8.17 -10.13 -6.59
C TYR A 48 -8.92 -9.60 -7.82
N GLY A 49 -8.18 -9.17 -8.84
CA GLY A 49 -8.73 -8.74 -10.12
C GLY A 49 -9.43 -9.84 -10.92
N ASN A 50 -9.15 -11.12 -10.64
CA ASN A 50 -9.78 -12.29 -11.28
C ASN A 50 -11.01 -12.82 -10.52
N GLY A 51 -11.38 -12.21 -9.40
CA GLY A 51 -12.55 -12.60 -8.60
C GLY A 51 -12.27 -13.56 -7.44
N ASN A 52 -11.07 -14.14 -7.36
CA ASN A 52 -10.68 -14.98 -6.22
C ASN A 52 -10.57 -14.15 -4.94
N THR A 53 -10.87 -14.75 -3.78
CA THR A 53 -10.78 -14.10 -2.47
C THR A 53 -9.33 -13.71 -2.15
N TYR A 54 -9.14 -12.50 -1.61
CA TYR A 54 -7.86 -12.06 -1.06
C TYR A 54 -7.72 -12.56 0.39
N PRO A 55 -6.76 -13.44 0.72
CA PRO A 55 -6.78 -14.18 1.98
C PRO A 55 -6.10 -13.45 3.15
N ALA A 56 -5.20 -12.51 2.88
CA ALA A 56 -4.40 -11.85 3.92
C ALA A 56 -5.12 -10.63 4.51
N ASN A 57 -5.06 -10.49 5.84
CA ASN A 57 -5.57 -9.32 6.56
C ASN A 57 -4.46 -8.28 6.75
N LEU A 58 -4.42 -7.25 5.90
CA LEU A 58 -3.35 -6.26 5.93
C LEU A 58 -3.57 -5.22 7.04
N SER A 59 -2.53 -4.99 7.83
CA SER A 59 -2.47 -4.01 8.92
C SER A 59 -1.79 -2.71 8.52
N ALA A 60 -0.90 -2.72 7.53
CA ALA A 60 -0.25 -1.52 7.00
C ALA A 60 0.33 -1.74 5.59
N VAL A 61 0.39 -0.67 4.79
CA VAL A 61 0.98 -0.70 3.45
C VAL A 61 1.96 0.44 3.24
N VAL A 62 3.11 0.16 2.64
CA VAL A 62 4.13 1.16 2.30
C VAL A 62 4.47 1.08 0.81
N GLY A 63 4.55 2.24 0.15
CA GLY A 63 5.01 2.36 -1.23
C GLY A 63 6.03 3.48 -1.39
N LEU A 64 7.24 3.12 -1.80
CA LEU A 64 8.34 4.06 -2.04
C LEU A 64 8.57 4.22 -3.56
N SER A 65 8.60 5.44 -4.06
CA SER A 65 8.90 5.79 -5.46
C SER A 65 8.11 4.97 -6.49
N GLY A 66 6.79 4.88 -6.28
CA GLY A 66 5.91 3.93 -6.98
C GLY A 66 4.68 4.56 -7.65
N TRP A 67 3.75 3.69 -8.05
CA TRP A 67 2.46 4.09 -8.60
C TRP A 67 1.37 3.08 -8.29
N LEU A 68 0.10 3.50 -8.33
CA LEU A 68 -1.06 2.63 -8.18
C LEU A 68 -1.45 2.01 -9.54
N PRO A 69 -1.30 0.69 -9.72
CA PRO A 69 -1.82 0.03 -10.91
C PRO A 69 -3.35 -0.12 -10.85
N CYS A 70 -3.98 -0.22 -12.02
CA CYS A 70 -5.41 -0.55 -12.18
C CYS A 70 -6.39 0.37 -11.41
N SER A 71 -6.04 1.63 -11.19
CA SER A 71 -6.82 2.59 -10.41
C SER A 71 -8.26 2.83 -10.91
N LYS A 72 -8.52 2.67 -12.22
CA LYS A 72 -9.84 2.92 -12.85
C LYS A 72 -10.93 1.96 -12.35
N THR A 73 -10.58 0.73 -12.01
CA THR A 73 -11.56 -0.31 -11.63
C THR A 73 -11.85 -0.37 -10.14
N LEU A 74 -11.21 0.48 -9.34
CA LEU A 74 -11.31 0.42 -7.87
C LEU A 74 -12.62 1.03 -7.36
N LYS A 75 -13.14 2.07 -8.02
CA LYS A 75 -14.35 2.78 -7.58
C LYS A 75 -15.57 1.84 -7.54
N SER A 76 -15.83 1.14 -8.64
CA SER A 76 -16.91 0.17 -8.77
C SER A 76 -16.79 -1.06 -7.85
N LYS A 77 -15.65 -1.24 -7.19
CA LYS A 77 -15.36 -2.39 -6.33
C LYS A 77 -15.55 -2.09 -4.83
N ILE A 78 -15.53 -0.81 -4.47
CA ILE A 78 -15.69 -0.33 -3.09
C ILE A 78 -17.07 0.29 -2.91
N GLU A 79 -17.56 1.05 -3.90
CA GLU A 79 -18.89 1.67 -3.81
C GLU A 79 -20.01 0.64 -3.69
N GLY A 80 -20.91 0.86 -2.71
CA GLY A 80 -22.04 -0.04 -2.43
C GLY A 80 -21.69 -1.27 -1.58
N ASN A 81 -20.42 -1.47 -1.19
CA ASN A 81 -20.00 -2.53 -0.27
C ASN A 81 -19.46 -1.93 1.03
N ASN A 82 -20.27 -1.95 2.09
CA ASN A 82 -19.94 -1.36 3.38
C ASN A 82 -18.69 -1.97 4.03
N GLU A 83 -18.49 -3.29 3.89
CA GLU A 83 -17.29 -3.93 4.43
C GLU A 83 -16.04 -3.52 3.67
N ALA A 84 -16.12 -3.43 2.35
CA ALA A 84 -15.00 -2.99 1.52
C ALA A 84 -14.64 -1.52 1.78
N ALA A 85 -15.66 -0.67 1.98
CA ALA A 85 -15.48 0.71 2.40
C ALA A 85 -14.81 0.81 3.77
N GLY A 86 -15.26 0.00 4.75
CA GLY A 86 -14.66 -0.05 6.09
C GLY A 86 -13.19 -0.50 6.06
N ARG A 87 -12.85 -1.53 5.28
CA ARG A 87 -11.45 -1.97 5.09
C ARG A 87 -10.59 -0.90 4.39
N ALA A 88 -11.12 -0.22 3.38
CA ALA A 88 -10.40 0.86 2.71
C ALA A 88 -10.13 2.04 3.66
N GLU A 89 -11.13 2.43 4.43
CA GLU A 89 -11.07 3.59 5.34
C GLU A 89 -10.06 3.38 6.48
N SER A 90 -10.01 2.16 7.02
CA SER A 90 -9.18 1.82 8.18
C SER A 90 -7.75 1.39 7.85
N LEU A 91 -7.43 1.06 6.59
CA LEU A 91 -6.09 0.59 6.22
C LEU A 91 -5.10 1.76 6.14
N PRO A 92 -4.07 1.82 7.02
CA PRO A 92 -3.05 2.84 6.92
C PRO A 92 -2.13 2.58 5.72
N ILE A 93 -1.93 3.61 4.89
CA ILE A 93 -1.03 3.58 3.73
C ILE A 93 -0.04 4.75 3.79
N LEU A 94 1.25 4.43 3.70
CA LEU A 94 2.32 5.41 3.51
C LEU A 94 2.83 5.35 2.07
N LEU A 95 2.89 6.51 1.44
CA LEU A 95 3.51 6.72 0.15
C LEU A 95 4.64 7.74 0.29
N CYS A 96 5.82 7.40 -0.20
CA CYS A 96 6.96 8.31 -0.27
C CYS A 96 7.40 8.45 -1.72
N HIS A 97 7.75 9.66 -2.16
CA HIS A 97 8.23 9.87 -3.53
C HIS A 97 9.20 11.04 -3.62
N GLY A 98 10.31 10.85 -4.32
CA GLY A 98 11.25 11.91 -4.66
C GLY A 98 10.74 12.80 -5.80
N LYS A 99 10.87 14.13 -5.65
CA LYS A 99 10.52 15.08 -6.73
C LYS A 99 11.51 15.05 -7.90
N GLY A 100 12.73 14.56 -7.66
CA GLY A 100 13.78 14.39 -8.67
C GLY A 100 13.77 13.00 -9.33
N ASP A 101 12.76 12.15 -9.05
CA ASP A 101 12.67 10.81 -9.63
C ASP A 101 12.46 10.88 -11.15
N ASP A 102 13.46 10.40 -11.87
CA ASP A 102 13.57 10.37 -13.33
C ASP A 102 13.10 9.05 -13.95
N VAL A 103 12.90 8.00 -13.14
CA VAL A 103 12.45 6.67 -13.58
C VAL A 103 10.94 6.53 -13.42
N VAL A 104 10.41 6.86 -12.23
CA VAL A 104 8.99 6.91 -11.93
C VAL A 104 8.64 8.36 -11.58
N PRO A 105 8.16 9.14 -12.57
CA PRO A 105 7.89 10.56 -12.34
C PRO A 105 7.01 10.82 -11.11
N TYR A 106 7.43 11.73 -10.23
CA TYR A 106 6.74 12.13 -8.99
C TYR A 106 5.21 12.28 -9.12
N LYS A 107 4.75 12.83 -10.25
CA LYS A 107 3.32 12.97 -10.59
C LYS A 107 2.52 11.65 -10.49
N PHE A 108 3.17 10.50 -10.65
CA PHE A 108 2.55 9.18 -10.50
C PHE A 108 2.30 8.85 -9.03
N GLY A 109 3.24 9.14 -8.12
CA GLY A 109 3.01 9.05 -6.68
C GLY A 109 1.82 9.91 -6.25
N GLU A 110 1.81 11.18 -6.67
CA GLU A 110 0.71 12.10 -6.35
C GLU A 110 -0.65 11.64 -6.91
N LYS A 111 -0.68 11.20 -8.17
CA LYS A 111 -1.90 10.67 -8.79
C LYS A 111 -2.39 9.41 -8.07
N SER A 112 -1.47 8.59 -7.57
CA SER A 112 -1.78 7.37 -6.83
C SER A 112 -2.41 7.67 -5.48
N SER A 113 -1.80 8.59 -4.72
CA SER A 113 -2.34 9.10 -3.46
C SER A 113 -3.75 9.65 -3.65
N ARG A 114 -3.94 10.61 -4.57
CA ARG A 114 -5.26 11.17 -4.88
C ARG A 114 -6.28 10.13 -5.33
N ALA A 115 -5.85 9.14 -6.12
CA ALA A 115 -6.74 8.09 -6.61
C ALA A 115 -7.18 7.12 -5.51
N LEU A 116 -6.37 6.89 -4.48
CA LEU A 116 -6.74 6.09 -3.31
C LEU A 116 -7.67 6.88 -2.39
N THR A 117 -7.31 8.12 -2.05
CA THR A 117 -8.14 8.98 -1.19
C THR A 117 -9.53 9.20 -1.79
N SER A 118 -9.64 9.43 -3.11
CA SER A 118 -10.93 9.59 -3.79
C SER A 118 -11.79 8.33 -3.83
N LYS A 119 -11.26 7.19 -3.38
CA LYS A 119 -11.94 5.89 -3.35
C LYS A 119 -12.10 5.33 -1.93
N GLY A 120 -11.96 6.18 -0.92
CA GLY A 120 -12.27 5.85 0.47
C GLY A 120 -11.08 5.42 1.32
N PHE A 121 -9.85 5.41 0.80
CA PHE A 121 -8.66 5.21 1.62
C PHE A 121 -8.31 6.49 2.37
N LYS A 122 -8.88 6.64 3.57
CA LYS A 122 -8.79 7.88 4.36
C LYS A 122 -7.52 7.96 5.21
N ASP A 123 -6.99 6.84 5.70
CA ASP A 123 -5.73 6.80 6.43
C ASP A 123 -4.52 6.75 5.47
N MET A 124 -4.33 7.85 4.73
CA MET A 124 -3.30 8.00 3.71
C MET A 124 -2.27 9.05 4.11
N THR A 125 -0.99 8.70 4.08
CA THR A 125 0.13 9.64 4.24
C THR A 125 0.92 9.68 2.95
N PHE A 126 1.09 10.86 2.34
CA PHE A 126 1.96 11.05 1.18
C PHE A 126 3.09 12.02 1.54
N LYS A 127 4.33 11.54 1.47
CA LYS A 127 5.54 12.32 1.76
C LYS A 127 6.36 12.54 0.51
N SER A 128 6.87 13.76 0.38
CA SER A 128 7.60 14.20 -0.81
C SER A 128 8.97 14.71 -0.42
N TYR A 129 10.00 14.25 -1.13
CA TYR A 129 11.39 14.62 -0.85
C TYR A 129 11.96 15.45 -1.99
N ASN A 130 12.45 16.65 -1.69
CA ASN A 130 13.08 17.51 -2.68
C ASN A 130 14.47 16.94 -3.03
N GLY A 131 14.80 16.86 -4.32
CA GLY A 131 16.13 16.38 -4.78
C GLY A 131 16.34 14.86 -4.72
N LEU A 132 15.44 14.10 -4.09
CA LEU A 132 15.47 12.64 -4.11
C LEU A 132 15.12 12.12 -5.52
N GLY A 133 15.99 11.27 -6.07
CA GLY A 133 15.80 10.56 -7.34
C GLY A 133 15.14 9.19 -7.16
N HIS A 134 15.41 8.25 -8.07
CA HIS A 134 14.88 6.89 -7.98
C HIS A 134 15.72 5.97 -7.05
N TYR A 135 15.83 6.35 -5.79
CA TYR A 135 16.50 5.59 -4.72
C TYR A 135 15.90 5.98 -3.36
N THR A 136 16.39 5.38 -2.28
CA THR A 136 15.98 5.69 -0.90
C THR A 136 17.07 6.44 -0.16
N ILE A 137 16.69 7.26 0.82
CA ILE A 137 17.63 7.98 1.70
C ILE A 137 17.36 7.66 3.19
N PRO A 138 18.37 7.81 4.08
CA PRO A 138 18.19 7.52 5.51
C PRO A 138 17.00 8.25 6.13
N GLU A 139 16.81 9.52 5.79
CA GLU A 139 15.72 10.35 6.31
C GLU A 139 14.34 9.79 5.93
N GLU A 140 14.19 9.30 4.70
CA GLU A 140 12.96 8.63 4.26
C GLU A 140 12.71 7.34 5.06
N MET A 141 13.77 6.56 5.31
CA MET A 141 13.68 5.30 6.02
C MET A 141 13.38 5.48 7.51
N GLU A 142 13.95 6.51 8.15
CA GLU A 142 13.64 6.88 9.53
C GLU A 142 12.15 7.23 9.68
N GLU A 143 11.62 7.98 8.73
CA GLU A 143 10.19 8.32 8.72
C GLU A 143 9.28 7.11 8.47
N VAL A 144 9.69 6.17 7.60
CA VAL A 144 8.99 4.89 7.41
C VAL A 144 8.98 4.08 8.70
N CYS A 145 10.12 3.96 9.39
CA CYS A 145 10.24 3.26 10.66
C CYS A 145 9.34 3.89 11.73
N ALA A 146 9.38 5.21 11.89
CA ALA A 146 8.54 5.93 12.83
C ALA A 146 7.05 5.75 12.53
N TRP A 147 6.67 5.82 11.25
CA TRP A 147 5.29 5.62 10.81
C TRP A 147 4.80 4.19 11.09
N LEU A 148 5.58 3.16 10.76
CA LEU A 148 5.24 1.77 11.06
C LEU A 148 5.12 1.52 12.56
N THR A 149 6.04 2.07 13.35
CA THR A 149 6.06 1.94 14.81
C THR A 149 4.78 2.50 15.43
N SER A 150 4.34 3.67 14.94
CA SER A 150 3.08 4.29 15.33
C SER A 150 1.86 3.47 14.90
N LYS A 151 1.74 3.12 13.61
CA LYS A 151 0.56 2.44 13.06
C LYS A 151 0.38 1.01 13.56
N LEU A 152 1.48 0.32 13.83
CA LEU A 152 1.46 -1.05 14.34
C LEU A 152 1.53 -1.13 15.86
N GLY A 153 1.62 0.01 16.56
CA GLY A 153 1.67 0.05 18.03
C GLY A 153 2.87 -0.69 18.61
N LEU A 154 4.04 -0.54 17.99
CA LEU A 154 5.27 -1.28 18.35
C LEU A 154 6.04 -0.66 19.51
N ASN A 155 5.51 0.40 20.15
CA ASN A 155 6.10 1.11 21.30
C ASN A 155 6.20 0.26 22.58
N GLY A 156 6.03 -1.06 22.51
CA GLY A 156 5.99 -1.98 23.64
C GLY A 156 6.67 -3.30 23.33
N ARG A 157 8.00 -3.30 23.21
CA ARG A 157 8.89 -4.44 23.47
C ARG A 157 10.34 -3.97 23.55
N SER A 158 10.60 -3.05 24.48
CA SER A 158 11.92 -3.00 25.12
C SER A 158 11.84 -3.98 26.29
N THR A 159 12.21 -5.23 26.03
CA THR A 159 12.63 -6.16 27.10
C THR A 159 14.13 -6.03 27.28
#